data_AF-A0A4Y4CX22-F1
#
_entry.id   AF-A0A4Y4CX22-F1
#
_cell.length_a   1.000
_cell.length_b   1.000
_cell.length_c   1.000
_cell.angle_alpha   90.00
_cell.angle_beta   90.00
_cell.angle_gamma   90.00
#
_symmetry.space_group_name_H-M   'P 1'
#
loop_
_entity.id
_entity.type
_entity.pdbx_description
1 polymer ?
#
loop_
_entity_poly.entity_id
_entity_poly.type
_entity_poly.pdbx_seq_one_letter_code
_entity_poly.pdbx_strand_id
1 'polypeptide(L)'
;MTHDSAADKDIPHRFWLLVMLRAMARGHALVVTGPSSFQSFLDGLPHVAILFQYILDHEWIAERESRDGIHFYRLTQRGFDFWREGEQWWHNLTWRDRLVVRLVG
;
A
#
# COMPACT_ATOMS: atom_id res chain seq x y z
N MET A 1 -6.59 0.36 -31.43
CA MET A 1 -7.16 0.68 -30.10
C MET A 1 -7.40 -0.63 -29.39
N THR A 2 -6.38 -1.09 -28.67
CA THR A 2 -6.46 -2.23 -27.75
C THR A 2 -5.65 -1.78 -26.54
N HIS A 3 -6.35 -1.32 -25.51
CA HIS A 3 -5.76 -1.00 -24.21
C HIS A 3 -5.39 -2.34 -23.57
N ASP A 4 -4.18 -2.82 -23.83
CA ASP A 4 -3.63 -4.05 -23.26
C ASP A 4 -3.37 -3.86 -21.75
N SER A 5 -4.29 -4.40 -20.94
CA SER A 5 -4.09 -5.28 -19.78
C SER A 5 -2.84 -5.16 -18.90
N ALA A 6 -2.30 -3.98 -18.67
CA ALA A 6 -1.28 -3.76 -17.62
C ALA A 6 -1.84 -3.89 -16.18
N ALA A 7 -3.15 -4.15 -16.02
CA ALA A 7 -3.86 -4.09 -14.73
C ALA A 7 -4.07 -5.45 -14.02
N ASP A 8 -3.62 -6.58 -14.59
CA ASP A 8 -3.68 -7.91 -13.96
C ASP A 8 -2.33 -8.35 -13.37
N LYS A 9 -1.51 -7.39 -12.90
CA LYS A 9 -0.46 -7.75 -11.94
C LYS A 9 -1.17 -8.11 -10.63
N ASP A 10 -1.27 -9.40 -10.38
CA ASP A 10 -1.84 -9.98 -9.16
C ASP A 10 -1.40 -9.17 -7.95
N ILE A 11 -2.34 -8.45 -7.32
CA ILE A 11 -2.03 -7.51 -6.26
C ILE A 11 -1.40 -8.31 -5.11
N PRO A 12 -0.13 -8.05 -4.76
CA PRO A 12 0.54 -8.80 -3.71
C PRO A 12 -0.16 -8.50 -2.38
N HIS A 13 -0.62 -9.56 -1.71
CA HIS A 13 -1.23 -9.49 -0.38
C HIS A 13 -2.26 -8.36 -0.23
N ARG A 14 -3.37 -8.46 -0.96
CA ARG A 14 -4.50 -7.50 -1.02
C ARG A 14 -4.93 -7.00 0.36
N PHE A 15 -5.01 -7.89 1.35
CA PHE A 15 -5.35 -7.48 2.72
C PHE A 15 -4.34 -6.51 3.31
N TRP A 16 -3.04 -6.85 3.25
CA TRP A 16 -1.97 -6.05 3.83
C TRP A 16 -1.80 -4.73 3.10
N LEU A 17 -1.96 -4.73 1.78
CA LEU A 17 -2.00 -3.51 0.98
C LEU A 17 -3.13 -2.58 1.44
N LEU A 18 -4.35 -3.09 1.61
CA LEU A 18 -5.48 -2.29 2.06
C LEU A 18 -5.24 -1.71 3.46
N VAL A 19 -4.68 -2.52 4.38
CA VAL A 19 -4.34 -2.07 5.73
C VAL A 19 -3.26 -0.96 5.69
N MET A 20 -2.24 -1.12 4.85
CA MET A 20 -1.17 -0.15 4.67
C MET A 20 -1.70 1.20 4.15
N LEU A 21 -2.49 1.17 3.08
CA LEU A 21 -3.11 2.36 2.51
C LEU A 21 -4.08 3.02 3.50
N ARG A 22 -4.82 2.23 4.29
CA ARG A 22 -5.70 2.74 5.35
C ARG A 22 -4.94 3.50 6.42
N ALA A 23 -3.80 2.97 6.88
CA ALA A 23 -2.96 3.68 7.86
C ALA A 23 -2.46 5.00 7.28
N MET A 24 -1.99 5.00 6.03
CA MET A 24 -1.53 6.21 5.36
C MET A 24 -2.65 7.23 5.12
N ALA A 25 -3.86 6.78 4.77
CA ALA A 25 -5.04 7.63 4.61
C ALA A 25 -5.49 8.30 5.92
N ARG A 26 -5.18 7.69 7.07
CA ARG A 26 -5.38 8.30 8.41
C ARG A 26 -4.30 9.31 8.79
N GLY A 27 -3.32 9.54 7.91
CA GLY A 27 -2.25 10.52 8.11
C GLY A 27 -0.94 9.94 8.64
N HIS A 28 -0.83 8.61 8.81
CA HIS A 28 0.45 8.00 9.19
C HIS A 28 1.42 8.08 8.02
N ALA A 29 2.59 8.69 8.24
CA ALA A 29 3.64 8.73 7.23
C ALA A 29 4.31 7.36 7.11
N LEU A 30 4.58 6.95 5.88
CA LEU A 30 5.44 5.80 5.62
C LEU A 30 6.88 6.28 5.66
N VAL A 31 7.67 5.73 6.58
CA VAL A 31 9.06 6.12 6.79
C VAL A 31 9.96 5.04 6.23
N VAL A 32 10.90 5.41 5.36
CA VAL A 32 11.90 4.51 4.81
C VAL A 32 13.29 5.03 5.18
N THR A 33 14.10 4.19 5.80
CA THR A 33 15.46 4.53 6.23
C THR A 33 16.49 3.63 5.55
N GLY A 34 17.59 4.22 5.06
CA GLY A 34 18.87 3.53 4.84
C GLY A 34 19.20 3.09 3.39
N PRO A 35 20.49 3.08 3.00
CA PRO A 35 20.96 2.71 1.65
C PRO A 35 21.21 1.21 1.42
N SER A 36 21.12 0.35 2.44
CA SER A 36 21.46 -1.09 2.33
C SER A 36 20.63 -2.04 3.23
N SER A 37 19.84 -1.50 4.14
CA SER A 37 18.82 -2.23 4.90
C SER A 37 17.52 -1.46 4.75
N PHE A 38 16.67 -1.86 3.80
CA PHE A 38 15.33 -1.31 3.64
C PHE A 38 14.53 -1.62 4.92
N GLN A 39 14.55 -0.69 5.87
CA GLN A 39 13.64 -0.71 6.99
C GLN A 39 12.53 0.29 6.66
N SER A 40 11.38 -0.26 6.29
CA SER A 40 10.16 0.50 6.05
C SER A 40 9.26 0.38 7.27
N PHE A 41 8.95 1.50 7.89
CA PHE A 41 8.12 1.58 9.08
C PHE A 41 6.80 2.26 8.74
N LEU A 42 5.71 1.54 9.01
CA LEU A 42 4.36 2.10 9.02
C LEU A 42 3.62 1.51 10.22
N ASP A 43 3.57 2.27 11.31
CA ASP A 43 2.82 1.98 12.56
C ASP A 43 2.69 0.49 12.92
N GLY A 44 3.82 -0.22 13.04
CA GLY A 44 3.85 -1.63 13.47
C GLY A 44 3.39 -2.67 12.46
N LEU A 45 3.16 -2.30 11.19
CA LEU A 45 2.75 -3.24 10.15
C LEU A 45 3.93 -4.13 9.70
N PRO A 46 3.76 -5.46 9.71
CA PRO A 46 4.73 -6.37 9.12
C PRO A 46 4.62 -6.31 7.57
N HIS A 47 5.69 -6.67 6.86
CA HIS A 47 5.73 -6.77 5.38
C HIS A 47 5.68 -5.47 4.57
N VAL A 48 5.81 -4.31 5.21
CA VAL A 48 5.83 -2.98 4.54
C VAL A 48 6.89 -2.90 3.43
N ALA A 49 8.06 -3.50 3.65
CA ALA A 49 9.14 -3.50 2.66
C ALA A 49 8.79 -4.25 1.36
N ILE A 50 7.92 -5.27 1.43
CA ILE A 50 7.51 -6.07 0.25
C ILE A 50 6.56 -5.26 -0.64
N LEU A 51 5.67 -4.49 -0.02
CA LEU A 51 4.66 -3.71 -0.73
C LEU A 51 5.16 -2.32 -1.14
N PHE A 52 6.20 -1.81 -0.48
CA PHE A 52 6.72 -0.45 -0.72
C PHE A 52 7.03 -0.19 -2.20
N GLN A 53 7.85 -1.03 -2.82
CA GLN A 53 8.20 -0.83 -4.23
C GLN A 53 6.97 -0.94 -5.13
N TYR A 54 6.07 -1.88 -4.85
CA TYR A 54 4.84 -2.05 -5.61
C TYR A 54 3.96 -0.79 -5.58
N ILE A 55 3.70 -0.22 -4.40
CA ILE A 55 2.86 0.98 -4.29
C ILE A 55 3.56 2.26 -4.77
N LEU A 56 4.90 2.28 -4.74
CA LEU A 56 5.70 3.37 -5.30
C LEU A 56 5.65 3.34 -6.84
N ASP A 57 5.84 2.17 -7.45
CA ASP A 57 5.77 1.98 -8.90
C ASP A 57 4.38 2.30 -9.48
N HIS A 58 3.32 2.13 -8.68
CA HIS A 58 1.95 2.50 -9.05
C HIS A 58 1.60 3.97 -8.76
N GLU A 59 2.54 4.76 -8.25
CA GLU A 59 2.38 6.18 -7.91
C GLU A 59 1.27 6.43 -6.88
N TRP A 60 0.96 5.43 -6.04
CA TRP A 60 -0.03 5.56 -4.96
C TRP A 60 0.53 6.31 -3.76
N ILE A 61 1.85 6.34 -3.65
CA ILE A 61 2.57 7.13 -2.67
C ILE A 61 3.57 8.04 -3.38
N ALA A 62 3.87 9.16 -2.75
CA ALA A 62 4.90 10.09 -3.20
C ALA A 62 5.73 10.57 -2.02
N GLU A 63 7.01 10.78 -2.26
CA GLU A 63 7.92 11.38 -1.29
C GLU A 63 7.50 12.83 -1.02
N ARG A 64 7.39 13.18 0.26
CA ARG A 64 7.07 14.54 0.70
C ARG A 64 8.26 15.26 1.30
N GLU A 65 9.10 14.51 2.02
CA GLU A 65 10.24 15.06 2.73
C GLU A 65 11.35 14.00 2.78
N SER A 66 12.59 14.46 2.65
CA SER A 66 13.78 13.67 2.95
C SER A 66 14.64 14.43 3.94
N ARG A 67 15.10 13.76 4.99
CA ARG A 67 15.97 14.35 5.99
C ARG A 67 16.95 13.32 6.51
N ASP A 68 18.25 13.63 6.43
CA ASP A 68 19.32 12.80 7.01
C ASP A 68 19.28 11.32 6.57
N GLY A 69 18.88 11.04 5.32
CA GLY A 69 18.74 9.67 4.78
C GLY A 69 17.46 8.94 5.20
N ILE A 70 16.50 9.68 5.77
CA ILE A 70 15.15 9.23 6.10
C ILE A 70 14.19 9.84 5.10
N HIS A 71 13.42 9.00 4.41
CA HIS A 71 12.45 9.40 3.41
C HIS A 71 11.03 9.21 3.94
N PHE A 72 10.21 10.25 3.81
CA PHE A 72 8.82 10.26 4.27
C PHE A 72 7.89 10.26 3.06
N TYR A 73 7.11 9.20 2.93
CA TYR A 73 6.12 9.04 1.88
C TYR A 73 4.71 9.29 2.41
N ARG A 74 3.88 9.93 1.59
CA ARG A 74 2.45 10.10 1.83
C ARG A 74 1.64 9.58 0.65
N LEU A 75 0.37 9.32 0.93
CA LEU A 75 -0.60 8.94 -0.10
C LEU A 75 -0.74 10.06 -1.14
N THR A 76 -0.75 9.69 -2.42
CA THR A 76 -1.19 10.57 -3.50
C THR A 76 -2.72 10.54 -3.60
N GLN A 77 -3.30 11.44 -4.40
CA GLN A 77 -4.74 11.39 -4.69
C GLN A 77 -5.13 10.05 -5.33
N ARG A 78 -4.30 9.55 -6.25
CA ARG A 78 -4.51 8.26 -6.91
C ARG A 78 -4.51 7.10 -5.91
N GLY A 79 -3.54 7.09 -4.98
CA GLY A 79 -3.51 6.09 -3.91
C GLY A 79 -4.71 6.20 -2.97
N PHE A 80 -5.21 7.41 -2.73
CA PHE A 80 -6.41 7.65 -1.93
C PHE A 80 -7.68 7.09 -2.59
N ASP A 81 -7.84 7.34 -3.89
CA ASP A 81 -8.99 6.86 -4.65
C ASP A 81 -9.00 5.33 -4.70
N PHE A 82 -7.84 4.72 -4.98
CA PHE A 82 -7.67 3.26 -4.96
C PHE A 82 -7.96 2.66 -3.57
N TRP A 83 -7.45 3.28 -2.50
CA TRP A 83 -7.77 2.87 -1.13
C TRP A 83 -9.28 2.89 -0.86
N ARG A 84 -9.96 3.96 -1.27
CA ARG A 84 -11.41 4.12 -1.06
C ARG A 84 -12.21 3.02 -1.75
N GLU A 85 -11.84 2.68 -2.99
CA GLU A 85 -12.44 1.57 -3.74
C GLU A 85 -12.18 0.22 -3.04
N GLY A 86 -10.94 0.00 -2.59
CA GLY A 86 -10.56 -1.20 -1.83
C GLY A 86 -11.32 -1.36 -0.52
N GLU A 87 -11.56 -0.27 0.22
CA GLU A 87 -12.39 -0.30 1.43
C GLU A 87 -13.82 -0.71 1.11
N GLN A 88 -14.41 -0.13 0.06
CA GLN A 88 -15.78 -0.47 -0.35
C GLN A 88 -15.88 -1.94 -0.75
N TRP A 89 -14.92 -2.45 -1.51
CA TRP A 89 -14.81 -3.87 -1.83
C TRP A 89 -14.75 -4.73 -0.57
N TRP A 90 -13.84 -4.41 0.36
CA TRP A 90 -13.67 -5.15 1.61
C TRP A 90 -14.95 -5.16 2.47
N HIS A 91 -15.66 -4.04 2.51
CA HIS A 91 -16.93 -3.92 3.21
C HIS A 91 -18.05 -4.76 2.57
N ASN A 92 -18.02 -4.95 1.26
CA ASN A 92 -18.99 -5.76 0.53
C ASN A 92 -18.71 -7.29 0.58
N LEU A 93 -17.51 -7.69 1.00
CA LEU A 93 -17.18 -9.12 1.15
C LEU A 93 -17.98 -9.79 2.27
N THR A 94 -18.33 -11.07 2.05
CA THR A 94 -18.88 -11.91 3.11
C THR A 94 -17.81 -12.22 4.16
N TRP A 95 -18.23 -12.63 5.36
CA TRP A 95 -17.30 -12.96 6.44
C TRP A 95 -16.33 -14.10 6.06
N ARG A 96 -16.75 -15.03 5.19
CA ARG A 96 -15.90 -16.12 4.68
C ARG A 96 -14.83 -15.60 3.74
N ASP A 97 -15.21 -14.74 2.81
CA ASP A 97 -14.27 -14.16 1.84
C ASP A 97 -13.23 -13.27 2.54
N ARG A 98 -13.66 -12.52 3.57
CA ARG A 98 -12.74 -11.75 4.41
C ARG A 98 -11.71 -12.64 5.13
N LEU A 99 -12.12 -13.81 5.60
CA LEU A 99 -11.20 -14.77 6.20
C LEU A 99 -10.20 -15.32 5.18
N VAL A 100 -10.66 -15.69 4.00
CA VAL A 100 -9.78 -16.19 2.92
C VAL A 100 -8.75 -15.14 2.54
N VAL A 101 -9.18 -13.91 2.28
CA VAL A 101 -8.28 -12.79 1.93
C VAL A 101 -7.28 -12.49 3.05
N ARG A 102 -7.67 -12.60 4.33
CA ARG A 102 -6.74 -12.46 5.46
C ARG A 102 -5.68 -13.55 5.52
N LEU A 103 -6.02 -14.77 5.14
CA LEU A 103 -5.14 -15.94 5.27
C LEU A 103 -4.22 -16.12 4.07
N VAL A 104 -4.71 -15.82 2.87
CA VAL A 104 -3.97 -16.04 1.61
C VAL A 104 -3.20 -14.78 1.18
N GLY A 105 -3.65 -13.60 1.61
CA GLY A 105 -3.11 -12.32 1.17
C GLY A 105 -3.94 -11.72 0.06
#